data_AF-A0A382U5T1-F1
#
_entry.id   AF-A0A382U5T1-F1
#
_cell.length_a   1.000
_cell.length_b   1.000
_cell.length_c   1.000
_cell.angle_alpha   90.00
_cell.angle_beta   90.00
_cell.angle_gamma   90.00
#
_symmetry.space_group_name_H-M   'P 1'
#
loop_
_entity.id
_entity.type
_entity.pdbx_description
1 polymer ?
#
loop_
_entity_poly.entity_id
_entity_poly.type
_entity_poly.pdbx_seq_one_letter_code
_entity_poly.pdbx_strand_id
1 'polypeptide(L)'
;SFMGSFVLLLGLTRQTGVELVDLIVGLGLGLIDLGVWITGIPAADATAWALLLVIAGALLGPRLQRYGENRVHTWGMAVAYVIFIYATVPVFPVVWKRLVEHAGASIGHLGTILVSVLALALGLRAWRQARSEGAAWRLPIVAIVIGFYAWLLSAFDRHPAERLHLLEYGLMAFVLCRALRLDLPPRVANCWALGLTTVIGFGDETIQWVLPQRYFELKDVALNVAAGSLGLALTALARGRTREGS
;
A
#
# COMPACT_ATOMS: atom_id res chain seq x y z
N SER A 1 20.31 21.46 -30.73
CA SER A 1 20.00 22.90 -30.59
C SER A 1 19.51 23.15 -29.17
N PHE A 2 20.17 24.02 -28.42
CA PHE A 2 19.80 24.42 -27.04
C PHE A 2 18.35 24.94 -26.96
N MET A 3 17.87 25.60 -28.02
CA MET A 3 16.49 26.05 -28.19
C MET A 3 15.48 24.89 -28.27
N GLY A 4 15.85 23.79 -28.95
CA GLY A 4 15.00 22.60 -29.05
C GLY A 4 14.83 21.89 -27.71
N SER A 5 15.91 21.78 -26.92
CA SER A 5 15.86 21.21 -25.57
C SER A 5 15.03 22.07 -24.62
N PHE A 6 15.11 23.40 -24.71
CA PHE A 6 14.32 24.32 -23.87
C PHE A 6 12.82 24.25 -24.18
N VAL A 7 12.42 24.21 -25.45
CA VAL A 7 11.01 24.08 -25.86
C VAL A 7 10.43 22.73 -25.43
N LEU A 8 11.21 21.64 -25.52
CA LEU A 8 10.80 20.33 -25.01
C LEU A 8 10.61 20.34 -23.49
N LEU A 9 11.53 20.98 -22.76
CA LEU A 9 11.45 21.07 -21.30
C LEU A 9 10.25 21.91 -20.84
N LEU A 10 9.97 23.02 -21.53
CA LEU A 10 8.80 23.87 -21.26
C LEU A 10 7.48 23.18 -21.64
N GLY A 11 7.48 22.40 -22.72
CA GLY A 11 6.35 21.55 -23.12
C GLY A 11 6.06 20.47 -22.09
N LEU A 12 7.09 19.76 -21.63
CA LEU A 12 7.00 18.75 -20.58
C LEU A 12 6.50 19.33 -19.26
N THR A 13 7.03 20.46 -18.79
CA THR A 13 6.58 21.07 -17.54
C THR A 13 5.14 21.56 -17.61
N ARG A 14 4.71 22.10 -18.76
CA ARG A 14 3.32 22.50 -18.97
C ARG A 14 2.38 21.29 -18.99
N GLN A 15 2.78 20.22 -19.68
CA GLN A 15 2.00 18.98 -19.73
C GLN A 15 1.87 18.35 -18.34
N THR A 16 2.97 18.18 -17.61
CA THR A 16 2.94 17.68 -16.22
C THR A 16 2.10 18.58 -15.32
N GLY A 17 2.15 19.90 -15.52
CA GLY A 17 1.33 20.84 -14.75
C GLY A 17 -0.18 20.64 -14.98
N VAL A 18 -0.61 20.45 -16.22
CA VAL A 18 -2.02 20.17 -16.56
C VAL A 18 -2.45 18.83 -15.97
N GLU A 19 -1.65 17.77 -16.16
CA GLU A 19 -1.95 16.43 -15.61
C GLU A 19 -2.08 16.45 -14.08
N LEU A 20 -1.26 17.25 -13.40
CA LEU A 20 -1.30 17.38 -11.95
C LEU A 20 -2.53 18.16 -11.47
N VAL A 21 -2.96 19.18 -12.22
CA VAL A 21 -4.23 19.89 -11.95
C VAL A 21 -5.42 18.96 -12.17
N ASP A 22 -5.46 18.23 -13.28
CA ASP A 22 -6.52 17.26 -13.59
C ASP A 22 -6.62 16.17 -12.52
N LEU A 23 -5.47 15.69 -12.04
CA LEU A 23 -5.41 14.73 -10.93
C LEU A 23 -5.97 15.33 -9.64
N ILE A 24 -5.56 16.54 -9.24
CA ILE A 24 -6.04 17.19 -8.01
C ILE A 24 -7.54 17.47 -8.08
N VAL A 25 -8.01 18.08 -9.16
CA VAL A 25 -9.42 18.40 -9.38
C VAL A 25 -10.24 17.12 -9.44
N GLY A 26 -9.77 16.12 -10.19
CA GLY A 26 -10.46 14.86 -10.34
C GLY A 26 -10.54 14.04 -9.05
N LEU A 27 -9.48 14.06 -8.23
CA LEU A 27 -9.53 13.50 -6.86
C LEU A 27 -10.53 14.27 -5.98
N GLY A 28 -10.55 15.59 -6.06
CA GLY A 28 -11.50 16.43 -5.32
C GLY A 28 -12.95 16.10 -5.67
N LEU A 29 -13.27 16.00 -6.96
CA LEU A 29 -14.60 15.60 -7.43
C LEU A 29 -14.93 14.15 -7.07
N GLY A 30 -13.96 13.23 -7.18
CA GLY A 30 -14.13 11.85 -6.73
C GLY A 30 -14.44 11.72 -5.23
N LEU A 31 -13.84 12.57 -4.38
CA LEU A 31 -14.17 12.64 -2.96
C LEU A 31 -15.58 13.19 -2.70
N ILE A 32 -16.05 14.14 -3.51
CA ILE A 32 -17.43 14.64 -3.44
C ILE A 32 -18.40 13.52 -3.82
N ASP A 33 -18.15 12.81 -4.92
CA ASP A 33 -18.94 11.66 -5.35
C ASP A 33 -19.00 10.56 -4.29
N LEU A 34 -17.85 10.27 -3.66
CA LEU A 34 -17.78 9.34 -2.54
C LEU A 34 -18.63 9.83 -1.35
N GLY A 35 -18.55 11.13 -1.04
CA GLY A 35 -19.36 11.75 0.01
C GLY A 35 -20.86 11.64 -0.26
N VAL A 36 -21.30 11.91 -1.50
CA VAL A 36 -22.70 11.76 -1.93
C VAL A 36 -23.15 10.30 -1.88
N TRP A 37 -22.26 9.37 -2.25
CA TRP A 37 -22.58 7.94 -2.15
C TRP A 37 -22.75 7.50 -0.69
N ILE A 38 -21.88 7.98 0.21
CA ILE A 38 -21.97 7.70 1.66
C ILE A 38 -23.25 8.30 2.26
N THR A 39 -23.70 9.48 1.84
CA THR A 39 -24.97 10.06 2.33
C THR A 39 -26.20 9.29 1.83
N GLY A 40 -26.06 8.47 0.78
CA GLY A 40 -27.08 7.54 0.32
C GLY A 40 -27.27 6.31 1.21
N ILE A 41 -26.35 6.05 2.16
CA ILE A 41 -26.50 4.97 3.14
C ILE A 41 -27.56 5.40 4.16
N PRO A 42 -28.63 4.61 4.37
CA PRO A 42 -29.63 4.94 5.38
C PRO A 42 -28.99 5.16 6.75
N ALA A 43 -29.34 6.26 7.42
CA ALA A 43 -28.79 6.57 8.74
C ALA A 43 -29.01 5.43 9.74
N ALA A 44 -30.12 4.70 9.61
CA ALA A 44 -30.42 3.50 10.38
C ALA A 44 -29.37 2.38 10.16
N ASP A 45 -28.95 2.14 8.92
CA ASP A 45 -27.95 1.11 8.61
C ASP A 45 -26.57 1.53 9.10
N ALA A 46 -26.18 2.78 8.87
CA ALA A 46 -24.89 3.31 9.35
C ALA A 46 -24.79 3.25 10.88
N THR A 47 -25.86 3.64 11.59
CA THR A 47 -25.90 3.55 13.05
C THR A 47 -25.95 2.10 13.54
N ALA A 48 -26.65 1.20 12.86
CA ALA A 48 -26.65 -0.23 13.19
C ALA A 48 -25.25 -0.84 13.07
N TRP A 49 -24.52 -0.59 11.97
CA TRP A 49 -23.15 -1.07 11.80
C TRP A 49 -22.20 -0.46 12.83
N ALA A 50 -22.32 0.84 13.12
CA ALA A 50 -21.53 1.50 14.16
C ALA A 50 -21.79 0.87 15.55
N LEU A 51 -23.05 0.62 15.89
CA LEU A 51 -23.43 -0.04 17.14
C LEU A 51 -22.90 -1.48 17.21
N LEU A 52 -22.98 -2.25 16.12
CA LEU A 52 -22.42 -3.60 16.07
C LEU A 52 -20.90 -3.58 16.29
N LEU A 53 -20.18 -2.63 15.70
CA LEU A 53 -18.74 -2.46 15.92
C LEU A 53 -18.42 -2.07 17.37
N VAL A 54 -19.21 -1.17 17.96
CA VAL A 54 -19.06 -0.77 19.38
C VAL A 54 -19.33 -1.96 20.31
N ILE A 55 -20.40 -2.73 20.06
CA ILE A 55 -20.74 -3.92 20.85
C ILE A 55 -19.64 -4.98 20.71
N ALA A 56 -19.19 -5.27 19.49
CA ALA A 56 -18.08 -6.19 19.26
C ALA A 56 -16.81 -5.73 19.98
N GLY A 57 -16.48 -4.44 19.88
CA GLY A 57 -15.34 -3.84 20.59
C GLY A 57 -15.47 -3.93 22.12
N ALA A 58 -16.65 -3.67 22.67
CA ALA A 58 -16.92 -3.76 24.11
C ALA A 58 -16.85 -5.22 24.62
N LEU A 59 -17.31 -6.19 23.83
CA LEU A 59 -17.24 -7.61 24.17
C LEU A 59 -15.82 -8.18 24.05
N LEU A 60 -15.10 -7.80 22.99
CA LEU A 60 -13.77 -8.33 22.70
C LEU A 60 -12.68 -7.59 23.48
N GLY A 61 -12.81 -6.29 23.71
CA GLY A 61 -11.81 -5.42 24.33
C GLY A 61 -11.23 -5.97 25.65
N PRO A 62 -12.07 -6.26 26.67
CA PRO A 62 -11.59 -6.80 27.95
C PRO A 62 -10.93 -8.18 27.83
N ARG A 63 -11.32 -8.98 26.83
CA ARG A 63 -10.72 -10.29 26.57
C ARG A 63 -9.37 -10.15 25.87
N LEU A 64 -9.26 -9.21 24.94
CA LEU A 64 -8.05 -8.94 24.17
C LEU A 64 -6.98 -8.24 25.02
N GLN A 65 -7.37 -7.30 25.88
CA GLN A 65 -6.43 -6.56 26.75
C GLN A 65 -5.60 -7.49 27.66
N ARG A 66 -6.08 -8.71 27.95
CA ARG A 66 -5.34 -9.74 28.69
C ARG A 66 -4.02 -10.14 28.03
N TYR A 67 -3.88 -9.94 26.71
CA TYR A 67 -2.67 -10.27 25.97
C TYR A 67 -1.65 -9.12 25.85
N GLY A 68 -1.94 -7.97 26.50
CA GLY A 68 -1.09 -6.78 26.54
C GLY A 68 -1.46 -5.73 25.50
N GLU A 69 -1.47 -4.46 25.92
CA GLU A 69 -1.91 -3.31 25.11
C GLU A 69 -1.18 -3.20 23.77
N ASN A 70 0.15 -3.31 23.78
CA ASN A 70 0.96 -3.25 22.57
C ASN A 70 0.57 -4.33 21.55
N ARG A 71 0.30 -5.56 22.01
CA ARG A 71 -0.08 -6.67 21.15
C ARG A 71 -1.44 -6.45 20.52
N VAL A 72 -2.41 -6.05 21.34
CA VAL A 72 -3.78 -5.73 20.88
C VAL A 72 -3.73 -4.63 19.84
N HIS A 73 -2.96 -3.57 20.08
CA HIS A 73 -2.83 -2.46 19.14
C HIS A 73 -2.18 -2.89 17.81
N THR A 74 -1.05 -3.62 17.85
CA THR A 74 -0.36 -4.02 16.62
C THR A 74 -1.13 -5.02 15.79
N TRP A 75 -1.73 -6.03 16.43
CA TRP A 75 -2.55 -7.03 15.73
C TRP A 75 -3.90 -6.45 15.31
N GLY A 76 -4.50 -5.58 16.12
CA GLY A 76 -5.70 -4.83 15.77
C GLY A 76 -5.50 -4.00 14.51
N MET A 77 -4.38 -3.29 14.38
CA MET A 77 -4.02 -2.59 13.15
C MET A 77 -3.84 -3.52 11.95
N ALA A 78 -3.21 -4.69 12.13
CA ALA A 78 -3.03 -5.66 11.04
C ALA A 78 -4.38 -6.22 10.56
N VAL A 79 -5.25 -6.63 11.49
CA VAL A 79 -6.60 -7.14 11.19
C VAL A 79 -7.46 -6.05 10.55
N ALA A 80 -7.46 -4.83 11.09
CA ALA A 80 -8.19 -3.71 10.52
C ALA A 80 -7.73 -3.42 9.09
N TYR A 81 -6.43 -3.53 8.81
CA TYR A 81 -5.88 -3.35 7.47
C TYR A 81 -6.31 -4.46 6.50
N VAL A 82 -6.32 -5.73 6.92
CA VAL A 82 -6.85 -6.85 6.11
C VAL A 82 -8.33 -6.66 5.79
N ILE A 83 -9.13 -6.31 6.81
CA ILE A 83 -10.56 -6.02 6.63
C ILE A 83 -10.74 -4.87 5.65
N PHE A 84 -9.95 -3.80 5.78
CA PHE A 84 -9.99 -2.68 4.85
C PHE A 84 -9.73 -3.12 3.41
N ILE A 85 -8.66 -3.86 3.15
CA ILE A 85 -8.34 -4.36 1.80
C ILE A 85 -9.50 -5.19 1.25
N TYR A 86 -9.96 -6.21 2.00
CA TYR A 86 -11.05 -7.09 1.54
C TYR A 86 -12.38 -6.35 1.33
N ALA A 87 -12.69 -5.37 2.19
CA ALA A 87 -13.90 -4.56 2.04
C ALA A 87 -13.82 -3.64 0.81
N THR A 88 -12.62 -3.21 0.41
CA THR A 88 -12.45 -2.37 -0.78
C THR A 88 -12.54 -3.15 -2.10
N VAL A 89 -12.26 -4.45 -2.13
CA VAL A 89 -12.27 -5.28 -3.36
C VAL A 89 -13.55 -5.12 -4.21
N PRO A 90 -14.77 -5.30 -3.67
CA PRO A 90 -16.00 -5.16 -4.46
C PRO A 90 -16.29 -3.71 -4.88
N VAL A 91 -15.83 -2.73 -4.09
CA VAL A 91 -16.11 -1.30 -4.26
C VAL A 91 -15.12 -0.64 -5.22
N PHE A 92 -13.89 -1.15 -5.28
CA PHE A 92 -12.76 -0.55 -5.99
C PHE A 92 -13.03 -0.33 -7.49
N PRO A 93 -13.63 -1.26 -8.26
CA PRO A 93 -13.95 -1.01 -9.68
C PRO A 93 -14.87 0.19 -9.89
N VAL A 94 -15.86 0.39 -9.01
CA VAL A 94 -16.81 1.51 -9.08
C VAL A 94 -16.10 2.82 -8.77
N VAL A 95 -15.32 2.84 -7.68
CA VAL A 95 -14.52 4.01 -7.29
C VAL A 95 -13.51 4.37 -8.38
N TRP A 96 -12.81 3.39 -8.91
CA TRP A 96 -11.84 3.58 -9.99
C TRP A 96 -12.47 4.18 -11.23
N LYS A 97 -13.64 3.66 -11.66
CA LYS A 97 -14.38 4.20 -12.81
C LYS A 97 -14.74 5.68 -12.59
N ARG A 98 -15.28 6.03 -11.42
CA ARG A 98 -15.61 7.42 -11.07
C ARG A 98 -14.37 8.32 -11.06
N LEU A 99 -13.25 7.84 -10.54
CA LEU A 99 -12.00 8.60 -10.55
C LEU A 99 -11.48 8.82 -11.97
N VAL A 100 -11.56 7.83 -12.85
CA VAL A 100 -11.20 7.97 -14.28
C VAL A 100 -12.13 8.96 -14.99
N GLU A 101 -13.42 8.97 -14.68
CA GLU A 101 -14.38 9.93 -15.25
C GLU A 101 -14.01 11.39 -14.95
N HIS A 102 -13.40 11.65 -13.79
CA HIS A 102 -13.05 13.01 -13.35
C HIS A 102 -11.59 13.41 -13.62
N ALA A 103 -10.64 12.50 -13.38
CA ALA A 103 -9.20 12.77 -13.50
C ALA A 103 -8.62 12.30 -14.85
N GLY A 104 -9.41 11.64 -15.69
CA GLY A 104 -8.96 11.08 -16.97
C GLY A 104 -7.84 10.05 -16.78
N ALA A 105 -6.90 9.99 -17.73
CA ALA A 105 -5.77 9.06 -17.67
C ALA A 105 -4.78 9.37 -16.53
N SER A 106 -4.81 10.59 -15.97
CA SER A 106 -3.85 11.04 -14.94
C SER A 106 -3.97 10.25 -13.63
N ILE A 107 -5.15 9.71 -13.31
CA ILE A 107 -5.35 8.86 -12.13
C ILE A 107 -4.43 7.64 -12.13
N GLY A 108 -4.04 7.18 -13.33
CA GLY A 108 -3.11 6.06 -13.46
C GLY A 108 -1.70 6.34 -12.92
N HIS A 109 -1.34 7.61 -12.73
CA HIS A 109 -0.08 8.02 -12.12
C HIS A 109 -0.13 8.07 -10.59
N LEU A 110 -1.31 8.04 -9.97
CA LEU A 110 -1.45 8.14 -8.51
C LEU A 110 -0.67 7.02 -7.79
N GLY A 111 -0.85 5.77 -8.23
CA GLY A 111 -0.11 4.62 -7.70
C GLY A 111 1.40 4.78 -7.87
N THR A 112 1.85 5.24 -9.04
CA THR A 112 3.27 5.52 -9.30
C THR A 112 3.82 6.58 -8.38
N ILE A 113 3.11 7.70 -8.18
CA ILE A 113 3.54 8.79 -7.31
C ILE A 113 3.65 8.28 -5.86
N LEU A 114 2.61 7.63 -5.35
CA LEU A 114 2.59 7.14 -3.97
C LEU A 114 3.70 6.11 -3.70
N VAL A 115 3.81 5.10 -4.56
CA VAL A 115 4.84 4.05 -4.42
C VAL A 115 6.24 4.65 -4.57
N SER A 116 6.47 5.53 -5.55
CA SER A 116 7.78 6.14 -5.77
C SER A 116 8.20 7.05 -4.62
N VAL A 117 7.29 7.88 -4.10
CA VAL A 117 7.58 8.74 -2.94
C VAL A 117 7.91 7.91 -1.71
N LEU A 118 7.12 6.88 -1.42
CA LEU A 118 7.37 6.00 -0.26
C LEU A 118 8.67 5.21 -0.43
N ALA A 119 8.90 4.60 -1.60
CA ALA A 119 10.11 3.86 -1.89
C ALA A 119 11.35 4.75 -1.81
N LEU A 120 11.29 5.96 -2.34
CA LEU A 120 12.38 6.94 -2.26
C LEU A 120 12.62 7.39 -0.82
N ALA A 121 11.58 7.72 -0.06
CA ALA A 121 11.72 8.15 1.33
C ALA A 121 12.38 7.07 2.20
N LEU A 122 11.93 5.82 2.08
CA LEU A 122 12.51 4.68 2.80
C LEU A 122 13.90 4.31 2.27
N GLY A 123 14.13 4.41 0.97
CA GLY A 123 15.44 4.20 0.33
C GLY A 123 16.48 5.22 0.78
N LEU A 124 16.11 6.50 0.83
CA LEU A 124 16.95 7.57 1.38
C LEU A 124 17.24 7.36 2.86
N ARG A 125 16.24 6.92 3.64
CA ARG A 125 16.44 6.57 5.05
C ARG A 125 17.41 5.40 5.19
N ALA A 126 17.22 4.33 4.42
CA ALA A 126 18.11 3.17 4.41
C ALA A 126 19.53 3.53 3.98
N TRP A 127 19.69 4.40 2.97
CA TRP A 127 20.97 4.92 2.51
C TRP A 127 21.68 5.70 3.62
N ARG A 128 20.98 6.66 4.24
CA ARG A 128 21.53 7.47 5.35
C ARG A 128 21.99 6.57 6.51
N GLN A 129 21.17 5.59 6.87
CA GLN A 129 21.47 4.63 7.92
C GLN A 129 22.69 3.76 7.59
N ALA A 130 22.79 3.27 6.35
CA ALA A 130 23.93 2.48 5.88
C ALA A 130 25.24 3.30 5.95
N ARG A 131 25.21 4.59 5.58
CA ARG A 131 26.39 5.46 5.70
C ARG A 131 26.75 5.75 7.15
N SER A 132 25.78 6.04 8.02
CA SER A 132 26.05 6.31 9.43
C SER A 132 26.60 5.10 10.18
N GLU A 133 26.23 3.88 9.77
CA GLU A 133 26.73 2.63 10.35
C GLU A 133 28.03 2.13 9.70
N GLY A 134 28.57 2.82 8.67
CA GLY A 134 29.72 2.33 7.90
C GLY A 134 29.43 1.04 7.10
N ALA A 135 28.15 0.68 6.92
CA ALA A 135 27.71 -0.55 6.29
C ALA A 135 27.59 -0.40 4.76
N ALA A 136 28.69 -0.09 4.08
CA ALA A 136 28.72 0.18 2.63
C ALA A 136 28.14 -0.96 1.77
N TRP A 137 28.24 -2.21 2.25
CA TRP A 137 27.66 -3.39 1.60
C TRP A 137 26.12 -3.32 1.44
N ARG A 138 25.42 -2.50 2.22
CA ARG A 138 23.96 -2.31 2.10
C ARG A 138 23.56 -1.40 0.95
N LEU A 139 24.44 -0.50 0.50
CA LEU A 139 24.15 0.44 -0.58
C LEU A 139 23.77 -0.24 -1.90
N PRO A 140 24.51 -1.25 -2.40
CA PRO A 140 24.08 -1.97 -3.60
C PRO A 140 22.73 -2.67 -3.41
N ILE A 141 22.43 -3.17 -2.20
CA ILE A 141 21.13 -3.82 -1.91
C ILE A 141 19.99 -2.80 -1.98
N VAL A 142 20.17 -1.61 -1.39
CA VAL A 142 19.18 -0.52 -1.50
C VAL A 142 18.97 -0.15 -2.97
N ALA A 143 20.04 -0.02 -3.75
CA ALA A 143 19.94 0.28 -5.18
C ALA A 143 19.18 -0.80 -5.96
N ILE A 144 19.42 -2.08 -5.67
CA ILE A 144 18.70 -3.21 -6.28
C ILE A 144 17.21 -3.15 -5.92
N VAL A 145 16.87 -2.94 -4.65
CA VAL A 145 15.47 -2.87 -4.19
C VAL A 145 14.72 -1.71 -4.85
N ILE A 146 15.34 -0.52 -4.91
CA ILE A 146 14.75 0.65 -5.57
C ILE A 146 14.64 0.43 -7.09
N GLY A 147 15.67 -0.15 -7.71
CA GLY A 147 15.64 -0.52 -9.13
C GLY A 147 14.53 -1.51 -9.45
N PHE A 148 14.27 -2.47 -8.56
CA PHE A 148 13.20 -3.44 -8.75
C PHE A 148 11.80 -2.82 -8.60
N TYR A 149 11.60 -1.89 -7.65
CA TYR A 149 10.38 -1.07 -7.59
C TYR A 149 10.17 -0.27 -8.88
N ALA A 150 11.22 0.39 -9.38
CA ALA A 150 11.14 1.17 -10.61
C ALA A 150 10.83 0.29 -11.83
N TRP A 151 11.41 -0.90 -11.90
CA TRP A 151 11.12 -1.88 -12.94
C TRP A 151 9.67 -2.36 -12.89
N LEU A 152 9.14 -2.73 -11.71
CA LEU A 152 7.73 -3.14 -11.57
C LEU A 152 6.77 -2.00 -11.96
N LEU A 153 7.03 -0.77 -11.50
CA LEU A 153 6.19 0.39 -11.87
C LEU A 153 6.17 0.65 -13.40
N SER A 154 7.28 0.36 -14.08
CA SER A 154 7.40 0.45 -15.54
C SER A 154 6.72 -0.73 -16.25
N ALA A 155 6.87 -1.95 -15.74
CA ALA A 155 6.25 -3.15 -16.30
C ALA A 155 4.71 -3.08 -16.27
N PHE A 156 4.15 -2.47 -15.24
CA PHE A 156 2.71 -2.32 -15.04
C PHE A 156 2.15 -0.97 -15.51
N ASP A 157 2.79 -0.33 -16.49
CA ASP A 157 2.36 1.00 -16.96
C ASP A 157 0.95 1.04 -17.56
N ARG A 158 0.55 -0.05 -18.22
CA ARG A 158 -0.79 -0.19 -18.79
C ARG A 158 -1.86 -0.64 -17.79
N HIS A 159 -1.46 -0.99 -16.56
CA HIS A 159 -2.34 -1.52 -15.53
C HIS A 159 -2.21 -0.70 -14.24
N PRO A 160 -2.78 0.51 -14.19
CA PRO A 160 -2.52 1.42 -13.08
C PRO A 160 -3.06 0.93 -11.74
N ALA A 161 -4.13 0.12 -11.76
CA ALA A 161 -4.65 -0.54 -10.57
C ALA A 161 -3.62 -1.51 -9.96
N GLU A 162 -2.89 -2.26 -10.78
CA GLU A 162 -1.87 -3.24 -10.33
C GLU A 162 -0.71 -2.52 -9.60
N ARG A 163 -0.43 -1.25 -9.91
CA ARG A 163 0.56 -0.45 -9.17
C ARG A 163 0.18 -0.20 -7.71
N LEU A 164 -1.12 -0.19 -7.38
CA LEU A 164 -1.58 -0.02 -6.00
C LEU A 164 -1.31 -1.27 -5.16
N HIS A 165 -1.28 -2.45 -5.78
CA HIS A 165 -0.92 -3.70 -5.08
C HIS A 165 0.50 -3.62 -4.48
N LEU A 166 1.43 -2.93 -5.15
CA LEU A 166 2.78 -2.68 -4.63
C LEU A 166 2.75 -1.94 -3.29
N LEU A 167 1.84 -0.99 -3.14
CA LEU A 167 1.65 -0.24 -1.90
C LEU A 167 0.89 -1.09 -0.87
N GLU A 168 -0.23 -1.69 -1.28
CA GLU A 168 -1.15 -2.41 -0.40
C GLU A 168 -0.47 -3.61 0.26
N TYR A 169 0.13 -4.48 -0.54
CA TYR A 169 0.76 -5.69 -0.04
C TYR A 169 2.14 -5.43 0.57
N GLY A 170 2.82 -4.37 0.16
CA GLY A 170 4.02 -3.87 0.85
C GLY A 170 3.72 -3.38 2.27
N LEU A 171 2.62 -2.63 2.44
CA LEU A 171 2.15 -2.16 3.74
C LEU A 171 1.58 -3.31 4.59
N MET A 172 0.85 -4.25 3.96
CA MET A 172 0.34 -5.48 4.59
C MET A 172 1.47 -6.25 5.28
N ALA A 173 2.53 -6.54 4.52
CA ALA A 173 3.68 -7.27 5.05
C ALA A 173 4.36 -6.49 6.20
N PHE A 174 4.44 -5.16 6.11
CA PHE A 174 4.98 -4.33 7.19
C PHE A 174 4.15 -4.41 8.48
N VAL A 175 2.83 -4.26 8.41
CA VAL A 175 1.97 -4.25 9.61
C VAL A 175 1.93 -5.64 10.26
N LEU A 176 1.89 -6.71 9.47
CA LEU A 176 1.98 -8.09 9.94
C LEU A 176 3.33 -8.37 10.59
N CYS A 177 4.43 -7.95 9.96
CA CYS A 177 5.77 -8.12 10.51
C CYS A 177 5.93 -7.36 11.83
N ARG A 178 5.36 -6.15 11.94
CA ARG A 178 5.38 -5.39 13.20
C ARG A 178 4.69 -6.14 14.33
N ALA A 179 3.55 -6.79 14.06
CA ALA A 179 2.83 -7.57 15.05
C ALA A 179 3.58 -8.86 15.42
N LEU A 180 4.11 -9.58 14.43
CA LEU A 180 4.86 -10.83 14.63
C LEU A 180 6.18 -10.62 15.39
N ARG A 181 6.84 -9.46 15.21
CA ARG A 181 8.08 -9.12 15.93
C ARG A 181 7.91 -8.95 17.44
N LEU A 182 6.68 -8.91 17.95
CA LEU A 182 6.45 -8.92 19.39
C LEU A 182 6.81 -10.27 20.03
N ASP A 183 6.75 -11.36 19.26
CA ASP A 183 6.95 -12.72 19.77
C ASP A 183 8.08 -13.47 19.06
N LEU A 184 8.40 -13.07 17.83
CA LEU A 184 9.28 -13.81 16.95
C LEU A 184 10.57 -13.03 16.65
N PRO A 185 11.71 -13.72 16.53
CA PRO A 185 12.95 -13.07 16.12
C PRO A 185 12.81 -12.50 14.70
N PRO A 186 13.57 -11.43 14.35
CA PRO A 186 13.31 -10.64 13.14
C PRO A 186 13.24 -11.43 11.84
N ARG A 187 14.09 -12.46 11.66
CA ARG A 187 14.10 -13.30 10.46
C ARG A 187 12.83 -14.14 10.34
N VAL A 188 12.44 -14.78 11.44
CA VAL A 188 11.24 -15.64 11.50
C VAL A 188 9.98 -14.80 11.35
N ALA A 189 9.93 -13.61 11.97
CA ALA A 189 8.83 -12.67 11.80
C ALA A 189 8.68 -12.20 10.34
N ASN A 190 9.78 -11.95 9.62
CA ASN A 190 9.72 -11.60 8.19
C ASN A 190 9.18 -12.76 7.35
N CYS A 191 9.61 -14.00 7.60
CA CYS A 191 9.12 -15.18 6.87
C CYS A 191 7.61 -15.39 7.09
N TRP A 192 7.15 -15.30 8.34
CA TRP A 192 5.73 -15.41 8.65
C TRP A 192 4.90 -14.25 8.10
N ALA A 193 5.43 -13.02 8.14
CA ALA A 193 4.76 -11.87 7.56
C ALA A 193 4.57 -12.02 6.06
N LEU A 194 5.60 -12.49 5.35
CA LEU A 194 5.51 -12.78 3.93
C LEU A 194 4.51 -13.92 3.66
N GLY A 195 4.59 -15.02 4.40
CA GLY A 195 3.65 -16.14 4.26
C GLY A 195 2.19 -15.73 4.47
N LEU A 196 1.91 -14.97 5.53
CA LEU A 196 0.57 -14.42 5.77
C LEU A 196 0.13 -13.46 4.67
N THR A 197 1.02 -12.57 4.20
CA THR A 197 0.74 -11.66 3.08
C THR A 197 0.35 -12.45 1.82
N THR A 198 1.06 -13.55 1.53
CA THR A 198 0.74 -14.45 0.42
C THR A 198 -0.64 -15.09 0.58
N VAL A 199 -0.94 -15.65 1.76
CA VAL A 199 -2.26 -16.27 2.02
C VAL A 199 -3.38 -15.23 1.89
N ILE A 200 -3.19 -14.04 2.43
CA ILE A 200 -4.16 -12.94 2.34
C ILE A 200 -4.34 -12.50 0.88
N GLY A 201 -3.26 -12.42 0.11
CA GLY A 201 -3.31 -12.09 -1.33
C GLY A 201 -4.02 -13.16 -2.16
N PHE A 202 -3.84 -14.44 -1.84
CA PHE A 202 -4.67 -15.50 -2.45
C PHE A 202 -6.15 -15.36 -2.08
N GLY A 203 -6.45 -14.95 -0.85
CA GLY A 203 -7.83 -14.69 -0.42
C GLY A 203 -8.47 -13.53 -1.18
N ASP A 204 -7.74 -12.45 -1.42
CA ASP A 204 -8.16 -11.31 -2.26
C ASP A 204 -8.52 -11.77 -3.68
N GLU A 205 -7.61 -12.49 -4.35
CA GLU A 205 -7.86 -13.04 -5.68
C GLU A 205 -9.06 -14.01 -5.70
N THR A 206 -9.25 -14.77 -4.62
CA THR A 206 -10.43 -15.65 -4.49
C THR A 206 -11.72 -14.84 -4.37
N ILE A 207 -11.71 -13.72 -3.64
CA ILE A 207 -12.86 -12.79 -3.58
C ILE A 207 -13.12 -12.20 -4.97
N GLN A 208 -12.07 -11.78 -5.68
CA GLN A 208 -12.17 -11.26 -7.04
C GLN A 208 -12.76 -12.28 -8.02
N TRP A 209 -12.41 -13.56 -7.88
CA TRP A 209 -12.97 -14.63 -8.71
C TRP A 209 -14.50 -14.77 -8.61
N VAL A 210 -15.07 -14.44 -7.45
CA VAL A 210 -16.53 -14.49 -7.22
C VAL A 210 -17.24 -13.25 -7.81
N LEU A 211 -16.50 -12.17 -8.08
CA LEU A 211 -17.07 -10.93 -8.61
C LEU A 211 -17.20 -11.01 -10.14
N PRO A 212 -18.39 -10.73 -10.71
CA PRO A 212 -18.65 -10.92 -12.15
C PRO A 212 -17.81 -10.01 -13.07
N GLN A 213 -17.23 -8.96 -12.52
CA GLN A 213 -16.39 -7.98 -13.21
C GLN A 213 -14.88 -8.25 -13.11
N ARG A 214 -14.45 -9.34 -12.46
CA ARG A 214 -13.02 -9.64 -12.20
C ARG A 214 -12.71 -11.11 -12.50
N TYR A 215 -11.43 -11.39 -12.72
CA TYR A 215 -10.91 -12.73 -12.96
C TYR A 215 -9.78 -13.01 -11.98
N PHE A 216 -9.65 -14.27 -11.57
CA PHE A 216 -8.50 -14.71 -10.79
C PHE A 216 -7.25 -14.71 -11.66
N GLU A 217 -6.22 -13.97 -11.29
CA GLU A 217 -4.96 -13.96 -12.05
C GLU A 217 -3.77 -14.31 -11.16
N LEU A 218 -3.07 -15.42 -11.48
CA LEU A 218 -1.86 -15.84 -10.75
C LEU A 218 -0.76 -14.77 -10.76
N LYS A 219 -0.74 -13.91 -11.78
CA LYS A 219 0.20 -12.79 -11.88
C LYS A 219 0.00 -11.80 -10.72
N ASP A 220 -1.24 -11.61 -10.26
CA ASP A 220 -1.59 -10.65 -9.21
C ASP A 220 -1.19 -11.20 -7.84
N VAL A 221 -1.37 -12.51 -7.62
CA VAL A 221 -0.76 -13.19 -6.47
C VAL A 221 0.76 -13.01 -6.46
N ALA A 222 1.43 -13.21 -7.60
CA ALA A 222 2.89 -13.05 -7.69
C ALA A 222 3.30 -11.59 -7.41
N LEU A 223 2.53 -10.62 -7.88
CA LEU A 223 2.72 -9.19 -7.61
C LEU A 223 2.56 -8.87 -6.12
N ASN A 224 1.55 -9.44 -5.45
CA ASN A 224 1.32 -9.30 -4.02
C ASN A 224 2.50 -9.84 -3.20
N VAL A 225 3.05 -10.99 -3.61
CA VAL A 225 4.25 -11.57 -2.98
C VAL A 225 5.48 -10.70 -3.21
N ALA A 226 5.67 -10.19 -4.43
CA ALA A 226 6.77 -9.29 -4.76
C ALA A 226 6.69 -7.98 -3.96
N ALA A 227 5.49 -7.39 -3.88
CA ALA A 227 5.19 -6.20 -3.09
C ALA A 227 5.52 -6.40 -1.60
N GLY A 228 5.03 -7.50 -1.01
CA GLY A 228 5.33 -7.85 0.38
C GLY A 228 6.82 -8.06 0.64
N SER A 229 7.50 -8.77 -0.27
CA SER A 229 8.95 -9.00 -0.19
C SER A 229 9.75 -7.69 -0.23
N LEU A 230 9.40 -6.80 -1.15
CA LEU A 230 10.04 -5.51 -1.30
C LEU A 230 9.78 -4.57 -0.11
N GLY A 231 8.53 -4.52 0.37
CA GLY A 231 8.16 -3.75 1.55
C GLY A 231 8.93 -4.18 2.80
N LEU A 232 9.06 -5.50 3.01
CA LEU A 232 9.87 -6.05 4.10
C LEU A 232 11.36 -5.75 3.93
N ALA A 233 11.91 -5.90 2.72
CA ALA A 233 13.31 -5.61 2.45
C ALA A 233 13.64 -4.14 2.73
N LEU A 234 12.84 -3.23 2.19
CA LEU A 234 13.06 -1.80 2.31
C LEU A 234 12.91 -1.31 3.75
N THR A 235 11.90 -1.81 4.48
CA THR A 235 11.71 -1.48 5.90
C THR A 235 12.79 -2.08 6.80
N ALA A 236 13.31 -3.28 6.49
CA ALA A 236 14.44 -3.87 7.20
C ALA A 236 15.73 -3.05 6.99
N LEU A 237 16.00 -2.63 5.74
CA LEU A 237 17.16 -1.78 5.42
C LEU A 237 17.05 -0.39 6.08
N ALA A 238 15.85 0.18 6.17
CA ALA A 238 15.60 1.48 6.77
C ALA A 238 15.63 1.51 8.31
N ARG A 239 15.57 0.35 8.97
CA ARG A 239 15.65 0.21 10.44
C ARG A 239 17.09 0.18 10.98
N GLY A 240 18.09 -0.06 10.13
CA GLY A 240 19.49 -0.16 10.55
C GLY A 240 19.79 -1.44 11.34
N ARG A 241 21.04 -1.63 11.78
CA ARG A 241 21.29 -2.59 12.87
C ARG A 241 20.65 -2.00 14.11
N THR A 242 19.62 -2.66 14.66
CA THR A 242 19.36 -2.53 16.09
C THR A 242 20.70 -2.75 16.78
N ARG A 243 21.13 -1.81 17.61
CA ARG A 243 22.16 -2.10 18.61
C ARG A 243 21.55 -3.19 19.49
N GLU A 244 21.71 -4.44 19.08
CA GLU A 244 21.72 -5.56 20.01
C GLU A 244 22.96 -5.32 20.87
N GLY A 245 22.81 -4.41 21.85
CA GLY A 245 23.73 -4.24 22.96
C GLY A 245 23.64 -5.50 23.78
N SER A 246 24.77 -6.19 23.93
CA SER A 246 25.72 -6.02 25.04
C SER A 246 25.31 -6.89 26.22
#